data_AF-A0A417CZK8-F1
#
_entry.id   AF-A0A417CZK8-F1
#
_cell.length_a   1.000
_cell.length_b   1.000
_cell.length_c   1.000
_cell.angle_alpha   90.00
_cell.angle_beta   90.00
_cell.angle_gamma   90.00
#
_symmetry.space_group_name_H-M   'P 1'
#
loop_
_entity.id
_entity.type
_entity.pdbx_description
1 polymer ?
#
loop_
_entity_poly.entity_id
_entity_poly.type
_entity_poly.pdbx_seq_one_letter_code
_entity_poly.pdbx_strand_id
1 'polypeptide(L)' 'KLILEQEEGDVKVCEAMRELFEDATNKGIALGETKAFMASINSIMIKFNLNADQAMDALSIDEKDRDFYREKLASLSKN' A
#
# COMPACT_ATOMS: atom_id res chain seq x y z
N LYS A 1 31.75 32.29 -10.58
CA LYS A 1 31.08 31.92 -9.32
C LYS A 1 29.66 32.49 -9.38
N LEU A 2 28.72 31.75 -9.96
CA LEU A 2 27.30 32.13 -9.92
C LEU A 2 26.82 31.86 -8.50
N ILE A 3 26.64 32.92 -7.73
CA ILE A 3 25.92 32.85 -6.46
C ILE A 3 24.46 33.00 -6.88
N LEU A 4 23.74 31.88 -6.92
CA LEU A 4 22.29 31.90 -6.95
C LEU A 4 21.86 32.23 -5.53
N GLU A 5 21.53 33.49 -5.28
CA GLU A 5 20.72 33.86 -4.11
C GLU A 5 19.33 33.24 -4.35
N GLN A 6 19.14 32.00 -3.86
CA GLN A 6 17.82 31.40 -3.78
C GLN A 6 17.03 32.17 -2.72
N GLU A 7 15.98 32.86 -3.14
CA GLU A 7 15.02 33.46 -2.22
C GLU A 7 14.41 32.37 -1.34
N GLU A 8 14.27 32.67 -0.05
CA GLU A 8 13.81 31.76 1.01
C GLU A 8 12.44 31.11 0.74
N GLY A 9 11.68 31.63 -0.23
CA GLY A 9 10.42 31.08 -0.74
C GLY A 9 10.57 29.93 -1.75
N ASP A 10 11.56 29.98 -2.65
CA ASP A 10 11.76 28.96 -3.69
C ASP A 10 12.29 27.64 -3.11
N VAL A 11 13.17 27.71 -2.11
CA VAL A 11 13.69 26.53 -1.40
C VAL A 11 12.56 25.79 -0.68
N LYS A 12 11.62 26.53 -0.07
CA LYS A 12 10.46 25.95 0.64
C LYS A 12 9.47 25.27 -0.31
N VAL A 13 9.30 25.79 -1.52
CA VAL A 13 8.46 25.16 -2.56
C VAL A 13 9.10 23.85 -3.05
N CYS A 14 10.44 23.81 -3.21
CA CYS A 14 11.15 22.59 -3.58
C CYS A 14 11.07 21.50 -2.51
N GLU A 15 11.18 21.86 -1.23
CA GLU A 15 11.03 20.91 -0.12
C GLU A 15 9.60 20.37 -0.01
N ALA A 16 8.58 21.23 -0.08
CA ALA A 16 7.18 20.81 -0.06
C ALA A 16 6.84 19.90 -1.25
N MET A 17 7.35 20.19 -2.45
CA MET A 17 7.17 19.32 -3.62
C MET A 17 7.83 17.96 -3.42
N ARG A 18 9.04 17.92 -2.85
CA ARG A 18 9.72 16.66 -2.54
C ARG A 18 8.91 15.80 -1.57
N GLU A 19 8.43 16.39 -0.48
CA GLU A 19 7.57 15.69 0.49
C GLU A 19 6.30 15.14 -0.16
N LEU A 20 5.66 15.91 -1.04
CA LEU A 20 4.49 15.45 -1.80
C LEU A 20 4.80 14.26 -2.71
N PHE A 21 5.95 14.27 -3.41
CA PHE A 21 6.35 13.15 -4.26
C PHE A 21 6.72 11.90 -3.44
N GLU A 22 7.38 12.07 -2.30
CA GLU A 22 7.69 10.98 -1.39
C GLU A 22 6.40 10.36 -0.81
N ASP A 23 5.43 11.18 -0.38
CA ASP A 23 4.12 10.71 0.08
C ASP A 23 3.34 9.96 -1.02
N ALA A 24 3.28 10.53 -2.23
CA ALA A 24 2.61 9.90 -3.36
C ALA A 24 3.25 8.55 -3.73
N THR A 25 4.58 8.47 -3.67
CA THR A 25 5.32 7.23 -3.94
C THR A 25 5.03 6.18 -2.86
N ASN A 26 5.08 6.55 -1.58
CA ASN A 26 4.79 5.65 -0.47
C ASN A 26 3.35 5.13 -0.51
N LYS A 27 2.38 6.00 -0.84
CA LYS A 27 0.98 5.60 -1.06
C LYS A 27 0.84 4.62 -2.23
N GLY A 28 1.57 4.85 -3.31
CA GLY A 28 1.61 3.96 -4.47
C GLY A 28 2.14 2.56 -4.10
N ILE A 29 3.26 2.51 -3.37
CA ILE A 29 3.86 1.26 -2.88
C ILE A 29 2.87 0.51 -1.98
N ALA A 30 2.32 1.18 -0.96
CA ALA A 30 1.38 0.57 -0.02
C ALA A 30 0.11 0.03 -0.72
N LEU A 31 -0.40 0.75 -1.72
CA LEU A 31 -1.52 0.28 -2.54
C LEU A 31 -1.14 -0.94 -3.37
N GLY A 32 0.06 -0.96 -3.94
CA GLY A 32 0.59 -2.08 -4.71
C GLY A 32 0.73 -3.35 -3.87
N GLU A 33 1.34 -3.22 -2.69
CA GLU A 33 1.48 -4.32 -1.72
C GLU A 33 0.12 -4.87 -1.31
N THR A 34 -0.82 -3.99 -0.94
CA THR A 34 -2.19 -4.39 -0.59
C THR A 34 -2.84 -5.22 -1.71
N LYS A 35 -2.76 -4.75 -2.96
CA LYS A 35 -3.33 -5.47 -4.11
C LYS A 35 -2.66 -6.82 -4.34
N ALA A 36 -1.34 -6.89 -4.19
CA ALA A 36 -0.58 -8.13 -4.36
C ALA A 36 -0.94 -9.17 -3.29
N PHE A 37 -1.03 -8.76 -2.02
CA PHE A 37 -1.47 -9.64 -0.95
C PHE A 37 -2.90 -10.10 -1.14
N MET A 38 -3.84 -9.19 -1.45
CA MET A 38 -5.24 -9.56 -1.72
C MET A 38 -5.36 -10.58 -2.87
N ALA A 39 -4.64 -10.37 -3.98
CA ALA A 39 -4.64 -11.29 -5.10
C ALA A 39 -4.09 -12.67 -4.70
N SER A 40 -3.04 -12.68 -3.86
CA SER A 40 -2.43 -13.91 -3.33
C SER A 40 -3.38 -14.66 -2.40
N ILE A 41 -4.02 -13.95 -1.45
CA ILE A 41 -5.03 -14.53 -0.54
C ILE A 41 -6.16 -15.15 -1.36
N ASN A 42 -6.73 -14.41 -2.30
CA ASN A 42 -7.83 -14.90 -3.14
C ASN A 42 -7.42 -16.11 -3.99
N SER A 43 -6.22 -16.09 -4.57
CA SER A 43 -5.66 -17.22 -5.33
C SER A 43 -5.51 -18.46 -4.46
N ILE A 44 -5.02 -18.32 -3.22
CA ILE A 44 -4.88 -19.43 -2.28
C ILE A 44 -6.25 -19.99 -1.88
N MET A 45 -7.20 -19.11 -1.53
CA MET A 45 -8.57 -19.51 -1.19
C MET A 45 -9.20 -20.35 -2.29
N ILE A 46 -9.13 -19.90 -3.54
CA ILE A 46 -9.74 -20.58 -4.69
C ILE A 46 -9.00 -21.88 -5.03
N LYS A 47 -7.66 -21.84 -5.15
CA LYS A 47 -6.87 -22.98 -5.63
C LYS A 47 -6.78 -24.12 -4.61
N PHE A 48 -6.78 -23.80 -3.32
CA PHE A 48 -6.65 -24.78 -2.26
C PHE A 48 -7.95 -24.99 -1.47
N ASN A 49 -9.05 -24.34 -1.88
CA ASN A 49 -10.35 -24.41 -1.22
C ASN A 49 -10.28 -24.09 0.29
N LEU A 50 -9.56 -23.02 0.61
CA LEU A 50 -9.34 -22.53 1.97
C LEU A 50 -10.18 -21.30 2.25
N ASN A 51 -10.48 -21.05 3.52
CA ASN A 51 -11.08 -19.77 3.93
C ASN A 51 -10.02 -18.65 3.99
N ALA A 52 -10.48 -17.41 4.18
CA ALA A 52 -9.61 -16.23 4.20
C ALA A 52 -8.55 -16.32 5.31
N ASP A 53 -8.90 -16.78 6.51
CA ASP A 53 -7.98 -16.89 7.64
C ASP A 53 -6.87 -17.90 7.37
N GLN A 54 -7.22 -19.06 6.84
CA GLN A 54 -6.25 -20.09 6.44
C GLN A 54 -5.33 -19.62 5.30
N ALA A 55 -5.86 -18.82 4.37
CA ALA A 55 -5.05 -18.24 3.30
C ALA A 55 -4.09 -17.16 3.82
N MET A 56 -4.51 -16.37 4.82
CA MET A 56 -3.65 -15.40 5.51
C MET A 56 -2.59 -16.09 6.38
N ASP A 57 -2.92 -17.21 7.04
CA ASP A 57 -1.95 -18.07 7.73
C ASP A 57 -0.88 -18.60 6.76
N ALA A 58 -1.29 -19.07 5.58
CA ALA A 58 -0.36 -19.56 4.55
C ALA A 58 0.61 -18.49 4.03
N LEU A 59 0.21 -17.21 4.08
CA LEU A 59 1.05 -16.06 3.72
C LEU A 59 1.79 -15.46 4.91
N SER A 60 1.67 -16.04 6.11
CA SER A 60 2.25 -15.52 7.35
C SER A 60 1.86 -14.06 7.62
N ILE A 61 0.61 -13.69 7.33
CA ILE A 61 0.10 -12.34 7.62
C ILE A 61 -0.13 -12.19 9.13
N ASP A 62 0.48 -11.14 9.69
CA ASP A 62 0.35 -10.77 11.10
C ASP A 62 -1.12 -10.56 11.49
N GLU A 63 -1.50 -11.03 12.69
CA GLU A 63 -2.87 -10.93 13.20
C GLU A 63 -3.42 -9.49 13.18
N LYS A 64 -2.56 -8.51 13.48
CA LYS A 64 -2.91 -7.07 13.49
C LYS A 64 -3.42 -6.54 12.14
N ASP A 65 -3.02 -7.18 11.04
CA ASP A 65 -3.33 -6.74 9.68
C ASP A 65 -4.49 -7.54 9.05
N ARG A 66 -4.96 -8.60 9.73
CA ARG A 66 -5.96 -9.51 9.15
C ARG A 66 -7.32 -8.86 8.93
N ASP A 67 -7.77 -8.04 9.87
CA ASP A 67 -9.05 -7.34 9.75
C ASP A 67 -9.09 -6.42 8.53
N PHE A 68 -7.97 -5.76 8.23
CA PHE A 68 -7.83 -4.95 7.02
C PHE A 68 -8.05 -5.79 5.76
N TYR A 69 -7.40 -6.96 5.64
CA TYR A 69 -7.57 -7.83 4.48
C TYR A 69 -8.97 -8.46 4.40
N ARG A 70 -9.58 -8.85 5.54
CA ARG A 70 -10.96 -9.35 5.58
C ARG A 70 -11.95 -8.32 5.03
N GLU A 71 -11.84 -7.07 5.47
CA GLU A 71 -12.70 -5.99 4.98
C GLU A 71 -12.56 -5.79 3.46
N LYS A 72 -11.32 -5.74 2.97
CA LYS A 72 -11.07 -5.57 1.53
C LYS A 72 -11.58 -6.75 0.70
N LEU A 73 -11.43 -7.99 1.17
CA LEU A 73 -11.98 -9.17 0.50
C LEU A 73 -13.50 -9.15 0.47
N ALA A 74 -14.16 -8.76 1.56
CA ALA A 74 -15.61 -8.62 1.60
C ALA A 74 -16.13 -7.55 0.63
N SER A 75 -15.34 -6.50 0.36
CA SER A 75 -15.66 -5.48 -0.63
C SER A 75 -15.58 -5.99 -2.07
N LEU A 76 -14.75 -6.99 -2.37
CA LEU A 76 -14.65 -7.60 -3.70
C LEU A 76 -15.89 -8.43 -4.05
N SER A 77 -16.50 -9.09 -3.07
CA SER A 77 -17.70 -9.93 -3.28
C SER A 77 -18.99 -9.11 -3.49
N LYS A 78 -18.95 -7.78 -3.30
CA LYS A 78 -20.12 -6.89 -3.41
C LYS A 78 -20.25 -6.23 -4.79
N ASN A 79 -19.33 -6.52 -5.71
CA ASN A 79 -19.37 -6.09 -7.12
C ASN A 79 -19.62 -7.30 -8.02
#